data_AF-A0AAE0Z0G2-F1
#
_entry.id   AF-A0AAE0Z0G2-F1
#
_cell.length_a   1.000
_cell.length_b   1.000
_cell.length_c   1.000
_cell.angle_alpha   90.00
_cell.angle_beta   90.00
_cell.angle_gamma   90.00
#
_symmetry.space_group_name_H-M   'P 1'
#
loop_
_entity.id
_entity.type
_entity.pdbx_description
1 polymer ?
#
loop_
_entity_poly.entity_id
_entity_poly.type
_entity_poly.pdbx_seq_one_letter_code
_entity_poly.pdbx_strand_id
1 'polypeptide(L)'
;MELPRQKMVIVTTDGCPSLTGKNVGLLRRLSDRVAEVDCTRKLIFLHCIIHQEVLCKNVLDMRHVVDPVVKIVNFIRARGLNHRQFTKLLEDCDSDHSGVPYHTAVRWLSVGKVLRRVWDLKTENLIFLEIKGKDEEFPQLKQSEWLSDLAFAVDLFENMNELNTKLQGKGTFAHEIYSIVKAFRVKLKLFSRQLSQNITTHFATLATMAQPMMPTDKYTNIISALDNEFGSRFADFQKLADEFDIVVNVYS
;
A
#
# COMPACT_ATOMS: atom_id res chain seq x y z
N MET A 1 8.35 -15.22 -33.42
CA MET A 1 9.28 -15.64 -32.36
C MET A 1 8.66 -16.85 -31.66
N GLU A 2 9.14 -18.05 -31.94
CA GLU A 2 8.73 -19.22 -31.17
C GLU A 2 9.49 -19.19 -29.84
N LEU A 3 8.77 -19.15 -28.72
CA LEU A 3 9.37 -19.31 -27.40
C LEU A 3 9.92 -20.74 -27.28
N PRO A 4 11.19 -20.95 -26.91
CA PRO A 4 11.74 -22.28 -26.70
C PRO A 4 11.05 -22.90 -25.48
N ARG A 5 10.02 -23.72 -25.73
CA ARG A 5 9.13 -24.30 -24.70
C ARG A 5 9.90 -25.11 -23.65
N GLN A 6 11.03 -25.69 -24.07
CA GLN A 6 12.01 -26.41 -23.26
C GLN A 6 12.82 -25.51 -22.29
N LYS A 7 12.69 -24.18 -22.34
CA LYS A 7 13.45 -23.26 -21.46
C LYS A 7 12.56 -22.52 -20.46
N MET A 8 11.26 -22.78 -20.45
CA MET A 8 10.32 -22.14 -19.54
C MET A 8 10.37 -22.83 -18.17
N VAL A 9 10.63 -22.05 -17.12
CA VAL A 9 10.78 -22.55 -15.74
C VAL A 9 9.77 -21.89 -14.80
N ILE A 10 9.59 -20.57 -14.94
CA ILE A 10 8.70 -19.76 -14.12
C ILE A 10 7.74 -18.99 -15.01
N VAL A 11 6.48 -18.92 -14.59
CA VAL A 11 5.46 -18.04 -15.18
C VAL A 11 4.89 -17.15 -14.09
N THR A 12 4.91 -15.84 -14.33
CA THR A 12 4.32 -14.85 -13.43
C THR A 12 3.03 -14.31 -14.02
N THR A 13 1.94 -14.29 -13.24
CA THR A 13 0.64 -13.77 -13.68
C THR A 13 0.04 -12.83 -12.66
N ASP A 14 -0.92 -12.00 -13.06
CA ASP A 14 -1.68 -11.17 -12.12
C ASP A 14 -2.71 -11.95 -11.29
N GLY A 15 -2.74 -13.28 -11.38
CA GLY A 15 -3.68 -14.10 -10.62
C GLY A 15 -5.12 -14.09 -11.15
N CYS A 16 -5.41 -13.42 -12.28
CA CYS A 16 -6.75 -13.37 -12.86
C CYS A 16 -7.32 -14.79 -13.12
N PRO A 17 -8.61 -15.07 -12.81
CA PRO A 17 -9.19 -16.40 -12.97
C PRO A 17 -9.05 -17.00 -14.37
N SER A 18 -9.05 -16.18 -15.43
CA SER A 18 -8.83 -16.64 -16.80
C SER A 18 -7.40 -17.16 -17.04
N LEU A 19 -6.42 -16.72 -16.24
CA LEU A 19 -5.04 -17.18 -16.28
C LEU A 19 -4.81 -18.38 -15.34
N THR A 20 -5.37 -18.32 -14.13
CA THR A 20 -5.11 -19.30 -13.06
C THR A 20 -6.11 -20.47 -13.00
N GLY A 21 -7.14 -20.46 -13.85
CA GLY A 21 -8.19 -21.48 -13.87
C GLY A 21 -7.65 -22.91 -13.95
N LYS A 22 -8.08 -23.77 -13.02
CA LYS A 22 -7.57 -25.14 -12.84
C LYS A 22 -7.76 -26.06 -14.04
N ASN A 23 -8.83 -25.84 -14.83
CA ASN A 23 -9.23 -26.73 -15.92
C ASN A 23 -8.92 -26.16 -17.32
N VAL A 24 -9.00 -24.83 -17.48
CA VAL A 24 -8.91 -24.18 -18.81
C VAL A 24 -8.06 -22.91 -18.84
N GLY A 25 -7.46 -22.54 -17.70
CA GLY A 25 -6.65 -21.33 -17.59
C GLY A 25 -5.31 -21.42 -18.32
N LEU A 26 -4.71 -20.25 -18.60
CA LEU A 26 -3.40 -20.16 -19.27
C LEU A 26 -2.34 -21.02 -18.58
N LEU A 27 -2.25 -20.95 -17.25
CA LEU A 27 -1.25 -21.71 -16.47
C LEU A 27 -1.43 -23.21 -16.65
N ARG A 28 -2.67 -23.71 -16.66
CA ARG A 28 -2.96 -25.12 -16.90
C ARG A 28 -2.51 -25.55 -18.30
N ARG A 29 -2.86 -24.77 -19.32
CA ARG A 29 -2.48 -25.04 -20.72
C ARG A 29 -0.96 -25.02 -20.91
N LEU A 30 -0.25 -24.13 -20.21
CA LEU A 30 1.22 -24.09 -20.24
C LEU A 30 1.82 -25.33 -19.57
N SER A 31 1.30 -25.75 -18.42
CA SER A 31 1.73 -27.00 -17.77
C SER A 31 1.50 -28.22 -18.66
N ASP A 32 0.31 -28.36 -19.26
CA ASP A 32 -0.01 -29.49 -20.13
C ASP A 32 0.97 -29.55 -21.31
N ARG A 33 1.26 -28.41 -21.94
CA ARG A 33 2.23 -28.30 -23.05
C ARG A 33 3.67 -28.58 -22.64
N VAL A 34 4.08 -28.24 -21.42
CA VAL A 34 5.42 -28.60 -20.93
C VAL A 34 5.49 -30.09 -20.65
N ALA A 35 4.44 -30.68 -20.09
CA ALA A 35 4.36 -32.11 -19.82
C ALA A 35 4.35 -32.97 -21.10
N GLU A 36 3.80 -32.47 -22.21
CA GLU A 36 3.90 -33.11 -23.54
C GLU A 36 5.35 -33.26 -24.02
N VAL A 37 6.24 -32.34 -23.62
CA VAL A 37 7.66 -32.37 -24.00
C VAL A 37 8.49 -33.14 -22.98
N ASP A 38 8.21 -32.94 -21.69
CA ASP A 38 8.86 -33.60 -20.57
C ASP A 38 7.92 -33.65 -19.35
N CYS A 39 7.38 -34.84 -19.08
CA CYS A 39 6.42 -35.06 -18.00
C CYS A 39 7.00 -34.90 -16.59
N THR A 40 8.34 -34.87 -16.47
CA THR A 40 9.01 -34.66 -15.18
C THR A 40 9.14 -33.19 -14.82
N ARG A 41 9.01 -32.29 -15.80
CA ARG A 41 9.15 -30.85 -15.60
C ARG A 41 7.86 -30.23 -15.08
N LYS A 42 8.00 -29.46 -14.01
CA LYS A 42 6.93 -28.67 -13.40
C LYS A 42 7.23 -27.19 -13.61
N LEU A 43 6.24 -26.47 -14.13
CA LEU A 43 6.29 -25.03 -14.17
C LEU A 43 6.01 -24.46 -12.78
N ILE A 44 6.81 -23.50 -12.38
CA ILE A 44 6.60 -22.71 -11.18
C ILE A 44 5.69 -21.54 -11.54
N PHE A 45 4.65 -21.34 -10.73
CA PHE A 45 3.72 -20.24 -10.89
C PHE A 45 3.87 -19.25 -9.75
N LEU A 46 4.13 -18.00 -10.11
CA LEU A 46 4.19 -16.89 -9.18
C LEU A 46 3.08 -15.90 -9.49
N HIS A 47 2.43 -15.40 -8.46
CA HIS A 47 1.61 -14.20 -8.61
C HIS A 47 2.54 -12.99 -8.71
N CYS A 48 2.21 -12.05 -9.59
CA CYS A 48 2.93 -10.79 -9.75
C CYS A 48 3.07 -10.08 -8.41
N ILE A 49 4.31 -9.82 -8.02
CA ILE A 49 4.65 -9.33 -6.68
C ILE A 49 4.06 -7.94 -6.39
N ILE A 50 4.03 -7.07 -7.41
CA ILE A 50 3.39 -5.75 -7.34
C ILE A 50 1.89 -5.90 -7.16
N HIS A 51 1.28 -6.87 -7.84
CA HIS A 51 -0.15 -7.09 -7.68
C HIS A 51 -0.48 -7.65 -6.30
N GLN A 52 0.32 -8.58 -5.77
CA GLN A 52 0.15 -9.09 -4.40
C GLN A 52 0.25 -7.98 -3.36
N GLU A 53 1.26 -7.11 -3.44
CA GLU A 53 1.41 -5.97 -2.53
C GLU A 53 0.18 -5.05 -2.56
N VAL A 54 -0.32 -4.72 -3.75
CA VAL A 54 -1.53 -3.88 -3.90
C VAL A 54 -2.76 -4.54 -3.27
N LEU A 55 -2.86 -5.88 -3.32
CA LEU A 55 -3.97 -6.61 -2.72
C LEU A 55 -3.88 -6.69 -1.19
N CYS A 56 -2.68 -6.61 -0.62
CA CYS A 56 -2.48 -6.59 0.83
C CYS A 56 -3.17 -5.41 1.50
N LYS A 57 -3.39 -4.29 0.81
CA LYS A 57 -4.12 -3.14 1.39
C LYS A 57 -5.58 -3.45 1.73
N ASN A 58 -6.18 -4.49 1.12
CA ASN A 58 -7.62 -4.73 1.23
C ASN A 58 -8.05 -5.14 2.65
N VAL A 59 -7.11 -5.55 3.51
CA VAL A 59 -7.36 -5.83 4.93
C VAL A 59 -7.29 -4.57 5.80
N LEU A 60 -6.84 -3.43 5.25
CA LEU A 60 -6.83 -2.15 5.95
C LEU A 60 -8.25 -1.56 5.90
N ASP A 61 -9.08 -1.86 6.90
CA ASP A 61 -10.41 -1.23 7.05
C ASP A 61 -10.27 0.22 7.55
N MET A 62 -9.78 1.09 6.67
CA MET A 62 -9.51 2.51 6.93
C MET A 62 -10.46 3.43 6.15
N ARG A 63 -11.62 2.91 5.72
CA ARG A 63 -12.60 3.68 4.94
C ARG A 63 -13.11 4.91 5.67
N HIS A 64 -13.22 4.84 7.00
CA HIS A 64 -13.62 5.98 7.83
C HIS A 64 -12.63 7.14 7.78
N VAL A 65 -11.36 6.90 7.42
CA VAL A 65 -10.35 7.95 7.16
C VAL A 65 -10.29 8.30 5.67
N VAL A 66 -10.22 7.29 4.81
CA VAL A 66 -10.00 7.47 3.37
C VAL A 66 -11.19 8.17 2.71
N ASP A 67 -12.43 7.81 3.04
CA ASP A 67 -13.61 8.35 2.38
C ASP A 67 -13.80 9.85 2.65
N PRO A 68 -13.70 10.37 3.90
CA PRO A 68 -13.74 11.81 4.15
C PRO A 68 -12.61 12.56 3.42
N VAL A 69 -11.39 12.04 3.45
CA VAL A 69 -10.23 12.64 2.77
C VAL A 69 -10.48 12.76 1.26
N VAL A 70 -10.97 11.69 0.63
CA VAL A 70 -11.30 11.69 -0.80
C VAL A 70 -12.43 12.68 -1.10
N LYS A 71 -13.45 12.78 -0.24
CA LYS A 71 -14.55 13.75 -0.39
C LYS A 71 -14.05 15.20 -0.30
N ILE A 72 -13.18 15.53 0.65
CA ILE A 72 -12.58 16.88 0.78
C ILE A 72 -11.82 17.23 -0.50
N VAL A 73 -10.94 16.33 -0.95
CA VAL A 73 -10.12 16.54 -2.15
C VAL A 73 -10.99 16.69 -3.39
N ASN A 74 -12.01 15.84 -3.54
CA ASN A 74 -12.95 15.94 -4.65
C ASN A 74 -13.73 17.25 -4.61
N PHE A 75 -14.17 17.72 -3.44
CA PHE A 75 -14.86 19.00 -3.32
C PHE A 75 -13.99 20.19 -3.78
N ILE A 76 -12.71 20.18 -3.40
CA ILE A 76 -11.74 21.21 -3.80
C ILE A 76 -11.44 21.12 -5.30
N ARG A 77 -11.24 19.91 -5.82
CA ARG A 77 -10.74 19.67 -7.18
C ARG A 77 -11.81 19.59 -8.26
N ALA A 78 -13.04 19.22 -7.93
CA ALA A 78 -14.12 19.00 -8.91
C ALA A 78 -14.55 20.29 -9.62
N ARG A 79 -14.40 21.46 -8.97
CA ARG A 79 -14.75 22.76 -9.55
C ARG A 79 -13.51 23.63 -9.68
N GLY A 80 -13.24 24.13 -10.90
CA GLY A 80 -12.08 24.99 -11.15
C GLY A 80 -12.07 26.31 -10.35
N LEU A 81 -13.24 26.79 -9.90
CA LEU A 81 -13.34 27.93 -8.99
C LEU A 81 -12.88 27.56 -7.57
N ASN A 82 -13.33 26.41 -7.05
CA ASN A 82 -12.93 25.93 -5.72
C ASN A 82 -11.42 25.73 -5.66
N HIS A 83 -10.84 25.09 -6.70
CA HIS A 83 -9.40 24.87 -6.73
C HIS A 83 -8.62 26.19 -6.73
N ARG A 84 -9.02 27.18 -7.54
CA ARG A 84 -8.37 28.51 -7.57
C ARG A 84 -8.47 29.24 -6.24
N GLN A 85 -9.65 29.22 -5.61
CA GLN A 85 -9.84 29.87 -4.30
C GLN A 85 -9.07 29.15 -3.20
N PHE A 86 -8.98 27.82 -3.25
CA PHE A 86 -8.16 27.06 -2.31
C PHE A 86 -6.68 27.38 -2.48
N THR A 87 -6.16 27.39 -3.72
CA THR A 87 -4.76 27.78 -3.97
C THR A 87 -4.48 29.20 -3.48
N LYS A 88 -5.39 30.15 -3.69
CA LYS A 88 -5.25 31.52 -3.15
C LYS A 88 -5.19 31.52 -1.62
N LEU A 89 -6.06 30.75 -0.96
CA LEU A 89 -6.03 30.60 0.50
C LEU A 89 -4.68 30.04 0.98
N LEU A 90 -4.13 29.04 0.29
CA LEU A 90 -2.82 28.48 0.64
C LEU A 90 -1.69 29.51 0.52
N GLU A 91 -1.71 30.35 -0.52
CA GLU A 91 -0.77 31.46 -0.64
C GLU A 91 -0.93 32.47 0.51
N ASP A 92 -2.17 32.80 0.87
CA ASP A 92 -2.47 33.77 1.93
C ASP A 92 -2.10 33.23 3.33
N CYS A 93 -2.05 31.91 3.50
CA CYS A 93 -1.59 31.22 4.70
C CYS A 93 -0.08 30.91 4.72
N ASP A 94 0.67 31.32 3.69
CA ASP A 94 2.10 31.00 3.50
C ASP A 94 2.38 29.49 3.59
N SER A 95 1.50 28.69 2.98
CA SER A 95 1.55 27.23 3.05
C SER A 95 2.67 26.65 2.17
N ASP A 96 3.36 25.62 2.67
CA ASP A 96 4.40 24.89 1.92
C ASP A 96 3.85 24.16 0.66
N HIS A 97 2.53 24.04 0.54
CA HIS A 97 1.88 23.36 -0.57
C HIS A 97 1.05 24.33 -1.42
N SER A 98 1.09 24.16 -2.74
CA SER A 98 0.32 24.98 -3.70
C SER A 98 -1.09 24.43 -4.02
N GLY A 99 -1.51 23.34 -3.38
CA GLY A 99 -2.82 22.74 -3.59
C GLY A 99 -2.93 21.31 -3.06
N VAL A 100 -4.00 20.61 -3.45
CA VAL A 100 -4.18 19.16 -3.19
C VAL A 100 -4.03 18.35 -4.49
N PRO A 101 -3.37 17.17 -4.46
CA PRO A 101 -3.29 16.32 -5.64
C PRO A 101 -4.67 15.79 -6.02
N TYR A 102 -4.91 15.58 -7.32
CA TYR A 102 -6.15 14.94 -7.77
C TYR A 102 -6.13 13.46 -7.37
N HIS A 103 -7.17 13.01 -6.66
CA HIS A 103 -7.33 11.59 -6.37
C HIS A 103 -8.00 10.89 -7.57
N THR A 104 -7.31 9.91 -8.16
CA THR A 104 -7.96 8.93 -9.05
C THR A 104 -7.99 7.60 -8.34
N ALA A 105 -9.18 6.99 -8.22
CA ALA A 105 -9.37 5.66 -7.61
C ALA A 105 -8.49 4.55 -8.23
N VAL A 106 -7.90 4.81 -9.40
CA VAL A 106 -7.11 3.87 -10.21
C VAL A 106 -5.73 3.56 -9.61
N ARG A 107 -5.18 4.38 -8.71
CA ARG A 107 -3.83 4.14 -8.13
C ARG A 107 -3.82 4.26 -6.62
N TRP A 108 -3.66 3.14 -5.93
CA TRP A 108 -3.56 3.11 -4.48
C TRP A 108 -2.37 3.91 -3.93
N LEU A 109 -1.26 3.98 -4.70
CA LEU A 109 -0.09 4.83 -4.38
C LEU A 109 -0.43 6.32 -4.33
N SER A 110 -1.53 6.74 -4.96
CA SER A 110 -2.02 8.12 -4.85
C SER A 110 -2.71 8.40 -3.50
N VAL A 111 -3.25 7.37 -2.85
CA VAL A 111 -3.98 7.54 -1.58
C VAL A 111 -3.04 8.00 -0.48
N GLY A 112 -1.87 7.39 -0.33
CA GLY A 112 -0.88 7.82 0.68
C GLY A 112 -0.47 9.29 0.52
N LYS A 113 -0.23 9.73 -0.72
CA LYS A 113 0.12 11.14 -1.02
C LYS A 113 -1.03 12.09 -0.73
N VAL A 114 -2.26 11.67 -1.02
CA VAL A 114 -3.47 12.46 -0.73
C VAL A 114 -3.69 12.56 0.77
N LEU A 115 -3.57 11.46 1.53
CA LEU A 115 -3.64 11.44 2.99
C LEU A 115 -2.62 12.41 3.60
N ARG A 116 -1.35 12.30 3.18
CA ARG A 116 -0.27 13.21 3.62
C ARG A 116 -0.63 14.66 3.36
N ARG A 117 -1.09 14.99 2.14
CA ARG A 117 -1.44 16.38 1.80
C ARG A 117 -2.60 16.92 2.64
N VAL A 118 -3.63 16.12 2.89
CA VAL A 118 -4.76 16.54 3.73
C VAL A 118 -4.34 16.70 5.19
N TRP A 119 -3.44 15.85 5.67
CA TRP A 119 -2.83 16.00 6.99
C TRP A 119 -2.04 17.29 7.14
N ASP A 120 -1.17 17.59 6.17
CA ASP A 120 -0.33 18.79 6.19
C ASP A 120 -1.20 20.05 6.15
N LEU A 121 -2.22 20.05 5.29
CA LEU A 121 -3.15 21.17 5.08
C LEU A 121 -4.40 21.13 5.97
N LYS A 122 -4.41 20.38 7.08
CA LYS A 122 -5.64 20.14 7.87
C LYS A 122 -6.29 21.44 8.36
N THR A 123 -5.50 22.44 8.70
CA THR A 123 -5.97 23.77 9.16
C THR A 123 -6.58 24.55 8.00
N GLU A 124 -5.91 24.63 6.86
CA GLU A 124 -6.37 25.34 5.68
C GLU A 124 -7.58 24.66 5.03
N ASN A 125 -7.65 23.32 5.08
CA ASN A 125 -8.83 22.56 4.68
C ASN A 125 -10.04 22.95 5.55
N LEU A 126 -9.86 23.05 6.87
CA LEU A 126 -10.93 23.44 7.77
C LEU A 126 -11.41 24.88 7.48
N ILE A 127 -10.48 25.84 7.39
CA ILE A 127 -10.79 27.24 7.06
C ILE A 127 -11.53 27.34 5.71
N PHE A 128 -11.04 26.62 4.70
CA PHE A 128 -11.67 26.63 3.39
C PHE A 128 -13.11 26.09 3.43
N LEU A 129 -13.34 25.01 4.17
CA LEU A 129 -14.67 24.42 4.31
C LEU A 129 -15.62 25.35 5.07
N GLU A 130 -15.14 26.08 6.08
CA GLU A 130 -15.92 27.10 6.80
C GLU A 130 -16.31 28.26 5.88
N ILE A 131 -15.38 28.79 5.07
CA ILE A 131 -15.66 29.83 4.06
C ILE A 131 -16.72 29.35 3.05
N LYS A 132 -16.77 28.04 2.78
CA LYS A 132 -17.74 27.42 1.88
C LYS A 132 -19.05 27.02 2.54
N GLY A 133 -19.19 27.17 3.86
CA GLY A 133 -20.35 26.66 4.61
C GLY A 133 -20.50 25.14 4.50
N LYS A 134 -19.38 24.41 4.51
CA LYS A 134 -19.28 22.96 4.33
C LYS A 134 -18.60 22.24 5.48
N ASP A 135 -18.16 22.95 6.52
CA ASP A 135 -17.44 22.39 7.65
C ASP A 135 -18.27 21.37 8.45
N GLU A 136 -19.58 21.59 8.57
CA GLU A 136 -20.52 20.63 9.19
C GLU A 136 -20.64 19.30 8.43
N GLU A 137 -20.24 19.23 7.15
CA GLU A 137 -20.17 17.96 6.40
C GLU A 137 -18.91 17.14 6.75
N PHE A 138 -17.93 17.77 7.40
CA PHE A 138 -16.64 17.17 7.76
C PHE A 138 -16.28 17.39 9.24
N PRO A 139 -17.16 17.01 10.19
CA PRO A 139 -16.89 17.21 11.62
C PRO A 139 -15.62 16.49 12.09
N GLN A 140 -15.18 15.47 11.35
CA GLN A 140 -13.98 14.67 11.63
C GLN A 140 -12.69 15.52 11.70
N LEU A 141 -12.61 16.62 10.94
CA LEU A 141 -11.43 17.50 10.98
C LEU A 141 -11.26 18.20 12.33
N LYS A 142 -12.32 18.29 13.13
CA LYS A 142 -12.32 18.86 14.48
C LYS A 142 -12.15 17.77 15.56
N GLN A 143 -12.16 16.48 15.20
CA GLN A 143 -12.13 15.35 16.13
C GLN A 143 -10.72 14.79 16.31
N SER A 144 -10.19 14.86 17.53
CA SER A 144 -8.83 14.39 17.81
C SER A 144 -8.64 12.88 17.58
N GLU A 145 -9.67 12.06 17.79
CA GLU A 145 -9.59 10.62 17.52
C GLU A 145 -9.40 10.35 16.02
N TRP A 146 -10.21 10.99 15.18
CA TRP A 146 -10.10 10.84 13.73
C TRP A 146 -8.79 11.39 13.20
N LEU A 147 -8.30 12.52 13.73
CA LEU A 147 -6.97 13.04 13.39
C LEU A 147 -5.85 12.05 13.74
N SER A 148 -5.99 11.30 14.85
CA SER A 148 -5.01 10.26 15.21
C SER A 148 -5.04 9.11 14.20
N ASP A 149 -6.23 8.69 13.77
CA ASP A 149 -6.39 7.68 12.73
C ASP A 149 -5.83 8.13 11.37
N LEU A 150 -6.04 9.41 11.02
CA LEU A 150 -5.45 10.01 9.83
C LEU A 150 -3.92 10.01 9.91
N ALA A 151 -3.35 10.45 11.03
CA ALA A 151 -1.91 10.47 11.25
C ALA A 151 -1.30 9.06 11.14
N PHE A 152 -1.93 8.06 11.77
CA PHE A 152 -1.54 6.66 11.64
C PHE A 152 -1.63 6.16 10.19
N ALA A 153 -2.73 6.45 9.49
CA ALA A 153 -2.91 6.06 8.09
C ALA A 153 -1.82 6.65 7.20
N VAL A 154 -1.49 7.93 7.40
CA VAL A 154 -0.45 8.62 6.66
C VAL A 154 0.90 7.91 6.79
N ASP A 155 1.35 7.62 8.02
CA ASP A 155 2.63 6.95 8.27
C ASP A 155 2.64 5.50 7.73
N LEU A 156 1.54 4.75 7.92
CA LEU A 156 1.44 3.37 7.43
C LEU A 156 1.48 3.32 5.90
N PHE A 157 0.75 4.21 5.22
CA PHE A 157 0.71 4.26 3.76
C PHE A 157 2.04 4.73 3.17
N GLU A 158 2.78 5.60 3.85
CA GLU A 158 4.15 5.96 3.44
C GLU A 158 5.10 4.77 3.50
N ASN A 159 5.07 4.00 4.58
CA ASN A 159 5.85 2.78 4.71
C ASN A 159 5.50 1.76 3.60
N MET A 160 4.22 1.62 3.28
CA MET A 160 3.79 0.76 2.17
C MET A 160 4.22 1.31 0.80
N ASN A 161 4.20 2.62 0.59
CA ASN A 161 4.67 3.24 -0.65
C ASN A 161 6.21 3.12 -0.80
N GLU A 162 6.96 3.17 0.31
CA GLU A 162 8.39 2.87 0.34
C GLU A 162 8.66 1.43 -0.11
N LEU A 163 7.91 0.46 0.44
CA LEU A 163 7.96 -0.94 0.00
C LEU A 163 7.68 -1.03 -1.50
N ASN A 164 6.56 -0.49 -1.95
CA ASN A 164 6.15 -0.58 -3.35
C ASN A 164 7.22 0.00 -4.31
N THR A 165 7.87 1.10 -3.94
CA THR A 165 8.97 1.68 -4.71
C THR A 165 10.16 0.73 -4.82
N LYS A 166 10.51 0.04 -3.73
CA LYS A 166 11.58 -0.98 -3.73
C LYS A 166 11.21 -2.20 -4.58
N LEU A 167 9.95 -2.63 -4.55
CA LEU A 167 9.48 -3.77 -5.35
C LEU A 167 9.44 -3.47 -6.86
N GLN A 168 9.29 -2.20 -7.26
CA GLN A 168 9.29 -1.77 -8.67
C GLN A 168 10.71 -1.58 -9.26
N GLY A 169 11.76 -1.93 -8.53
CA GLY A 169 13.15 -1.87 -9.02
C GLY A 169 13.33 -2.62 -10.35
N LYS A 170 14.10 -2.03 -11.27
CA LYS A 170 14.48 -2.71 -12.51
C LYS A 170 15.70 -3.60 -12.26
N GLY A 171 15.73 -4.77 -12.88
CA GLY A 171 16.89 -5.66 -12.83
C GLY A 171 17.07 -6.44 -11.52
N THR A 172 16.07 -6.43 -10.64
CA THR A 172 16.09 -7.21 -9.39
C THR A 172 15.61 -8.64 -9.61
N PHE A 173 16.30 -9.59 -9.01
CA PHE A 173 15.95 -11.01 -9.03
C PHE A 173 14.80 -11.33 -8.07
N ALA A 174 14.06 -12.41 -8.35
CA ALA A 174 12.91 -12.81 -7.53
C ALA A 174 13.26 -13.02 -6.04
N HIS A 175 14.45 -13.56 -5.74
CA HIS A 175 14.92 -13.75 -4.37
C HIS A 175 15.17 -12.42 -3.64
N GLU A 176 15.72 -11.41 -4.33
CA GLU A 176 15.96 -10.08 -3.77
C GLU A 176 14.62 -9.39 -3.46
N ILE A 177 13.68 -9.46 -4.39
CA ILE A 177 12.35 -8.86 -4.19
C ILE A 177 11.62 -9.57 -3.05
N TYR A 178 11.70 -10.90 -2.94
CA TYR A 178 11.12 -11.62 -1.81
C TYR A 178 11.82 -11.29 -0.48
N SER A 179 13.13 -11.09 -0.48
CA SER A 179 13.88 -10.62 0.70
C SER A 179 13.38 -9.26 1.20
N ILE A 180 13.07 -8.33 0.28
CA ILE A 180 12.47 -7.03 0.61
C ILE A 180 11.11 -7.23 1.31
N VAL A 181 10.28 -8.15 0.82
CA VAL A 181 8.99 -8.47 1.45
C VAL A 181 9.20 -9.08 2.84
N LYS A 182 10.13 -10.04 3.00
CA LYS A 182 10.48 -10.63 4.30
C LYS A 182 10.91 -9.55 5.30
N ALA A 183 11.80 -8.65 4.88
CA ALA A 183 12.26 -7.53 5.71
C ALA A 183 11.11 -6.60 6.11
N PHE A 184 10.19 -6.30 5.18
CA PHE A 184 9.01 -5.48 5.49
C PHE A 184 8.07 -6.15 6.50
N ARG A 185 7.85 -7.46 6.41
CA ARG A 185 7.06 -8.20 7.41
C ARG A 185 7.70 -8.15 8.81
N VAL A 186 9.02 -8.26 8.90
CA VAL A 186 9.74 -8.04 10.17
C VAL A 186 9.54 -6.60 10.68
N LYS A 187 9.56 -5.62 9.77
CA LYS A 187 9.26 -4.20 10.08
C LYS A 187 7.83 -4.04 10.65
N LEU A 188 6.82 -4.69 10.07
CA LEU A 188 5.44 -4.67 10.59
C LEU A 188 5.34 -5.24 12.01
N LYS A 189 6.01 -6.37 12.29
CA LYS A 189 6.06 -6.93 13.65
C LYS A 189 6.72 -5.97 14.65
N LEU A 190 7.79 -5.30 14.22
CA LEU A 190 8.44 -4.26 15.01
C LEU A 190 7.49 -3.09 15.29
N PHE A 191 6.76 -2.62 14.28
CA PHE A 191 5.77 -1.54 14.42
C PHE A 191 4.68 -1.90 15.43
N SER A 192 4.11 -3.12 15.32
CA SER A 192 3.08 -3.59 16.24
C SER A 192 3.60 -3.62 17.69
N ARG A 193 4.79 -4.18 17.91
CA ARG A 193 5.43 -4.20 19.23
C ARG A 193 5.68 -2.80 19.79
N GLN A 194 6.25 -1.89 18.99
CA GLN A 194 6.53 -0.53 19.44
C GLN A 194 5.25 0.25 19.76
N LEU A 195 4.22 0.15 18.93
CA LEU A 195 2.94 0.81 19.19
C LEU A 195 2.27 0.27 20.45
N SER A 196 2.32 -1.04 20.74
CA SER A 196 1.82 -1.56 22.02
C SER A 196 2.56 -1.01 23.26
N GLN A 197 3.75 -0.46 23.07
CA GLN A 197 4.56 0.19 24.11
C GLN A 197 4.46 1.72 24.04
N ASN A 198 3.54 2.25 23.23
CA ASN A 198 3.36 3.68 22.95
C ASN A 198 4.63 4.35 22.35
N ILE A 199 5.45 3.57 21.64
CA ILE A 199 6.65 4.03 20.93
C ILE A 199 6.26 4.30 19.47
N THR A 200 6.37 5.56 19.05
CA THR A 200 5.95 6.04 17.72
C THR A 200 7.13 6.35 16.79
N THR A 201 8.31 5.76 17.00
CA THR A 201 9.54 6.04 16.23
C THR A 201 9.38 5.95 14.71
N HIS A 202 8.53 5.04 14.23
CA HIS A 202 8.24 4.87 12.79
C HIS A 202 6.92 5.49 12.34
N PHE A 203 6.25 6.22 13.24
CA PHE A 203 4.98 6.89 13.05
C PHE A 203 5.14 8.36 13.46
N ALA A 204 5.98 9.09 12.72
CA ALA A 204 6.35 10.46 13.05
C ALA A 204 5.15 11.41 13.02
N THR A 205 4.20 11.18 12.10
CA THR A 205 2.96 11.97 12.03
C THR A 205 2.09 11.70 13.25
N LEU A 206 1.91 10.43 13.60
CA LEU A 206 1.17 10.05 14.80
C LEU A 206 1.84 10.61 16.06
N ALA A 207 3.17 10.65 16.12
CA ALA A 207 3.91 11.21 17.26
C ALA A 207 3.62 12.70 17.50
N THR A 208 3.18 13.45 16.47
CA THR A 208 2.77 14.85 16.64
C THR A 208 1.41 15.01 17.32
N MET A 209 0.61 13.94 17.43
CA MET A 209 -0.62 13.96 18.20
C MET A 209 -0.26 14.04 19.68
N ALA A 210 -0.47 15.22 20.28
CA ALA A 210 -0.23 15.48 21.71
C ALA A 210 -1.28 14.81 22.60
N GLN A 211 -1.39 13.48 22.52
CA GLN A 211 -2.39 12.68 23.22
C GLN A 211 -1.74 11.82 24.33
N PRO A 212 -2.26 11.87 25.57
CA PRO A 212 -1.71 11.11 26.70
C PRO A 212 -1.74 9.60 26.50
N MET A 213 -2.73 9.10 25.76
CA MET A 213 -2.93 7.67 25.51
C MET A 213 -3.50 7.47 24.11
N MET A 214 -2.70 6.83 23.24
CA MET A 214 -3.12 6.50 21.88
C MET A 214 -3.92 5.20 21.87
N PRO A 215 -4.87 5.01 20.92
CA PRO A 215 -5.59 3.75 20.75
C PRO A 215 -4.68 2.71 20.10
N THR A 216 -3.61 2.34 20.81
CA THR A 216 -2.52 1.49 20.30
C THR A 216 -3.03 0.13 19.86
N ASP A 217 -4.02 -0.44 20.58
CA ASP A 217 -4.61 -1.75 20.26
C ASP A 217 -5.29 -1.78 18.89
N LYS A 218 -5.95 -0.68 18.51
CA LYS A 218 -6.56 -0.55 17.18
C LYS A 218 -5.49 -0.60 16.09
N TYR A 219 -4.41 0.15 16.27
CA TYR A 219 -3.31 0.25 15.29
C TYR A 219 -2.50 -1.05 15.20
N THR A 220 -2.23 -1.71 16.33
CA THR A 220 -1.53 -3.01 16.35
C THR A 220 -2.35 -4.11 15.70
N ASN A 221 -3.67 -4.11 15.86
CA ASN A 221 -4.57 -5.04 15.18
C ASN A 221 -4.54 -4.86 13.65
N ILE A 222 -4.56 -3.61 13.17
CA ILE A 222 -4.45 -3.30 11.73
C ILE A 222 -3.11 -3.79 11.16
N ILE A 223 -2.01 -3.51 11.87
CA ILE A 223 -0.67 -3.96 11.44
C ILE A 223 -0.56 -5.49 11.44
N SER A 224 -1.15 -6.15 12.42
CA SER A 224 -1.13 -7.61 12.52
C SER A 224 -1.96 -8.26 11.41
N ALA A 225 -3.12 -7.69 11.08
CA ALA A 225 -3.91 -8.12 9.93
C ALA A 225 -3.13 -7.95 8.61
N LEU A 226 -2.40 -6.84 8.46
CA LEU A 226 -1.55 -6.60 7.30
C LEU A 226 -0.40 -7.62 7.20
N ASP A 227 0.33 -7.91 8.28
CA ASP A 227 1.39 -8.94 8.26
C ASP A 227 0.86 -10.32 7.90
N ASN A 228 -0.32 -10.69 8.42
CA ASN A 228 -0.98 -11.96 8.09
C ASN A 228 -1.34 -12.03 6.60
N GLU A 229 -1.86 -10.94 6.02
CA GLU A 229 -2.19 -10.87 4.60
C GLU A 229 -0.93 -10.97 3.73
N PHE A 230 0.17 -10.30 4.10
CA PHE A 230 1.46 -10.50 3.44
C PHE A 230 1.95 -11.95 3.53
N GLY A 231 1.76 -12.62 4.68
CA GLY A 231 2.11 -14.04 4.82
C GLY A 231 1.31 -14.95 3.88
N SER A 232 0.00 -14.74 3.80
CA SER A 232 -0.91 -15.51 2.95
C SER A 232 -0.63 -15.29 1.46
N ARG A 233 -0.52 -14.03 1.05
CA ARG A 233 -0.37 -13.62 -0.36
C ARG A 233 0.96 -14.04 -0.97
N PHE A 234 2.04 -14.02 -0.19
CA PHE A 234 3.39 -14.35 -0.69
C PHE A 234 3.81 -15.80 -0.34
N ALA A 235 2.84 -16.67 -0.05
CA ALA A 235 3.10 -18.07 0.27
C ALA A 235 3.68 -18.87 -0.93
N ASP A 236 3.44 -18.43 -2.16
CA ASP A 236 4.06 -18.98 -3.37
C ASP A 236 5.56 -18.70 -3.42
N PHE A 237 6.00 -17.48 -3.09
CA PHE A 237 7.42 -17.15 -2.93
C PHE A 237 8.05 -17.88 -1.74
N GLN A 238 7.30 -18.06 -0.65
CA GLN A 238 7.79 -18.81 0.52
C GLN A 238 8.12 -20.28 0.19
N LYS A 239 7.36 -20.91 -0.72
CA LYS A 239 7.65 -22.28 -1.19
C LYS A 239 8.95 -22.38 -1.98
N LEU A 240 9.49 -21.26 -2.45
CA LEU A 240 10.75 -21.18 -3.18
C LEU A 240 11.91 -20.66 -2.31
N ALA A 241 11.68 -20.54 -0.99
CA ALA A 241 12.65 -19.93 -0.10
C ALA A 241 13.99 -20.71 -0.08
N ASP A 242 13.92 -22.04 -0.08
CA ASP A 242 15.12 -22.89 -0.06
C ASP A 242 15.94 -22.72 -1.35
N GLU A 243 15.28 -22.66 -2.51
CA GLU A 243 15.92 -22.42 -3.80
C GLU A 243 16.52 -21.01 -3.87
N PHE A 244 15.85 -20.02 -3.28
CA PHE A 244 16.38 -18.66 -3.18
C PHE A 244 17.61 -18.59 -2.26
N ASP A 245 17.60 -19.32 -1.15
CA ASP A 245 18.71 -19.34 -0.21
C ASP A 245 19.96 -20.02 -0.81
N ILE A 246 19.79 -21.02 -1.69
CA ILE A 246 20.92 -21.59 -2.45
C ILE A 246 21.59 -20.51 -3.30
N VAL A 247 20.81 -19.70 -4.04
CA VAL A 247 21.34 -18.65 -4.93
C VAL A 247 22.08 -17.55 -4.16
N VAL A 248 21.62 -17.24 -2.95
CA VAL A 248 22.26 -16.24 -2.09
C VAL A 248 23.57 -16.77 -1.49
N ASN A 249 23.67 -18.07 -1.22
CA ASN A 249 24.79 -18.70 -0.52
C ASN A 249 25.80 -19.41 -1.44
N VAL A 250 25.74 -19.27 -2.77
CA VAL A 250 26.68 -19.93 -3.71
C VAL A 250 28.15 -19.48 -3.51
N TYR A 251 28.39 -18.41 -2.74
CA TYR A 251 29.73 -17.88 -2.46
C TYR A 251 30.10 -17.84 -0.97
N SER A 252 29.38 -18.57 -0.11
CA SER A 252 29.64 -18.66 1.34
C SER A 252 30.58 -19.81 1.68
#